data_AF-A0A0U3EQC5-F1
#
_entry.id   AF-A0A0U3EQC5-F1
#
_cell.length_a   1.000
_cell.length_b   1.000
_cell.length_c   1.000
_cell.angle_alpha   90.00
_cell.angle_beta   90.00
_cell.angle_gamma   90.00
#
_symmetry.space_group_name_H-M   'P 1'
#
loop_
_entity.id
_entity.type
_entity.pdbx_description
1 polymer ?
#
loop_
_entity_poly.entity_id
_entity_poly.type
_entity_poly.pdbx_seq_one_letter_code
_entity_poly.pdbx_strand_id
1 'polypeptide(L)' 'MTARSVAAGADSCPRCGAGFHCGAQDTRCDCFDLQLSQALRQRLSEQYTRCLCLGCLRELSSAEAAESASPESLKPSL' A
#
# COMPACT_ATOMS: atom_id res chain seq x y z
N MET A 1 -20.57 5.87 28.11
CA MET A 1 -21.21 6.16 26.80
C MET A 1 -20.10 6.17 25.75
N THR A 2 -20.20 5.25 24.80
CA THR A 2 -19.13 4.62 24.03
C THR A 2 -18.33 5.56 23.12
N ALA A 3 -17.00 5.55 23.26
CA ALA A 3 -16.06 6.12 22.29
C ALA A 3 -16.17 5.32 20.99
N ARG A 4 -17.03 5.80 20.09
CA ARG A 4 -17.20 5.20 18.76
C ARG A 4 -16.00 5.65 17.94
N SER A 5 -14.97 4.80 17.89
CA SER A 5 -13.90 4.90 16.91
C SER A 5 -14.52 5.16 15.55
N VAL A 6 -14.37 6.39 15.06
CA VAL A 6 -14.71 6.78 13.71
C VAL A 6 -13.72 6.06 12.80
N ALA A 7 -14.02 4.80 12.51
CA ALA A 7 -13.56 4.12 11.32
C ALA A 7 -14.41 4.59 10.11
N ALA A 8 -14.76 5.88 10.07
CA ALA A 8 -15.39 6.45 8.89
C ALA A 8 -14.34 6.62 7.81
N GLY A 9 -14.78 6.37 6.59
CA GLY A 9 -14.03 6.42 5.35
C GLY A 9 -12.99 7.52 5.34
N ALA A 10 -11.73 7.12 5.26
CA ALA A 10 -10.80 7.93 4.51
C ALA A 10 -11.11 7.60 3.06
N ASP A 11 -12.18 8.18 2.52
CA ASP A 11 -12.44 8.22 1.08
C ASP A 11 -11.36 9.04 0.36
N SER A 12 -10.23 9.32 0.99
CA SER A 12 -9.19 10.22 0.53
C SER A 12 -7.84 9.60 0.83
N CYS A 13 -7.04 9.44 -0.21
CA CYS A 13 -5.66 8.96 -0.10
C CYS A 13 -4.81 9.98 0.68
N PRO A 14 -4.10 9.60 1.76
CA PRO A 14 -3.27 10.54 2.52
C PRO A 14 -2.04 11.04 1.74
N ARG A 15 -1.68 10.39 0.63
CA ARG A 15 -0.55 10.78 -0.23
C ARG A 15 -0.92 11.84 -1.27
N CYS A 16 -2.05 11.66 -1.96
CA CYS A 16 -2.44 12.53 -3.07
C CYS A 16 -3.76 13.28 -2.85
N GLY A 17 -4.50 12.98 -1.78
CA GLY A 17 -5.82 13.55 -1.49
C GLY A 17 -6.96 13.01 -2.35
N ALA A 18 -6.70 12.06 -3.25
CA ALA A 18 -7.71 11.56 -4.18
C ALA A 18 -8.79 10.71 -3.50
N GLY A 19 -10.03 10.88 -3.98
CA GLY A 19 -11.21 10.08 -3.67
C GLY A 19 -10.97 8.57 -3.82
N PHE A 20 -10.87 7.78 -2.76
CA PHE A 20 -10.71 6.32 -2.85
C PHE A 20 -11.26 5.57 -1.63
N HIS A 21 -11.99 4.49 -1.89
CA HIS A 21 -12.50 3.58 -0.86
C HIS A 21 -11.55 2.38 -0.65
N CYS A 22 -11.01 2.24 0.55
CA CYS A 22 -10.15 1.09 0.87
C CYS A 22 -10.98 -0.14 1.25
N GLY A 23 -11.09 -1.10 0.33
CA GLY A 23 -11.67 -2.42 0.59
C GLY A 23 -10.83 -3.35 1.48
N ALA A 24 -9.88 -2.84 2.27
CA ALA A 24 -9.12 -3.67 3.21
C ALA A 24 -9.98 -4.22 4.36
N GLN A 25 -11.07 -3.52 4.68
CA GLN A 25 -12.09 -4.00 5.62
C GLN A 25 -13.15 -4.87 4.93
N ASP A 26 -13.16 -4.90 3.60
CA ASP A 26 -14.00 -5.79 2.79
C ASP A 26 -13.27 -7.12 2.55
N THR A 27 -14.00 -8.09 1.99
CA THR A 27 -13.46 -9.40 1.64
C THR A 27 -12.33 -9.34 0.60
N ARG A 28 -12.25 -8.25 -0.18
CA ARG A 28 -11.18 -8.02 -1.16
C ARG A 28 -10.92 -6.52 -1.40
N CYS A 29 -9.65 -6.18 -1.59
CA CYS A 29 -9.19 -4.88 -2.08
C CYS A 29 -8.48 -5.09 -3.42
N ASP A 30 -8.72 -4.23 -4.41
CA ASP A 30 -7.99 -4.25 -5.69
C ASP A 30 -6.48 -4.04 -5.50
N CYS A 31 -6.09 -3.47 -4.35
CA CYS A 31 -4.69 -3.34 -3.95
C CYS A 31 -4.00 -4.70 -3.71
N PHE A 32 -4.74 -5.78 -3.46
CA PHE A 32 -4.19 -7.13 -3.36
C PHE A 32 -3.90 -7.76 -4.73
N ASP A 33 -4.62 -7.34 -5.77
CA ASP A 33 -4.39 -7.77 -7.15
C ASP A 33 -3.14 -7.11 -7.76
N LEU A 34 -2.74 -5.95 -7.21
CA LEU A 34 -1.46 -5.33 -7.54
C LEU A 34 -0.29 -6.19 -7.04
N GLN A 35 0.68 -6.46 -7.92
CA GLN A 35 2.01 -6.95 -7.53
C GLN A 35 2.75 -5.91 -6.68
N LEU A 36 2.51 -5.96 -5.38
CA LEU A 36 3.29 -5.25 -4.37
C LEU A 36 4.17 -6.29 -3.66
N SER A 37 5.48 -6.03 -3.59
CA SER A 37 6.37 -6.90 -2.81
C SER A 37 6.00 -6.85 -1.33
N GLN A 38 6.39 -7.89 -0.59
CA GLN A 38 6.19 -7.91 0.85
C GLN A 38 6.91 -6.75 1.54
N ALA A 39 8.13 -6.42 1.09
CA ALA A 39 8.91 -5.30 1.60
C ALA A 39 8.19 -3.96 1.39
N LEU A 40 7.60 -3.75 0.20
CA LEU A 40 6.78 -2.56 -0.06
C LEU A 40 5.59 -2.49 0.87
N ARG A 41 4.85 -3.59 1.03
CA ARG A 41 3.67 -3.65 1.90
C ARG A 41 4.02 -3.35 3.36
N GLN A 42 5.14 -3.87 3.85
CA GLN A 42 5.61 -3.57 5.21
C GLN A 42 5.99 -2.11 5.36
N ARG A 43 6.80 -1.56 4.45
CA ARG A 43 7.14 -0.12 4.44
C ARG A 43 5.90 0.75 4.41
N LEU A 44 4.90 0.39 3.61
CA LEU A 44 3.65 1.14 3.54
C LEU A 44 2.86 1.05 4.84
N SER A 45 2.81 -0.11 5.50
CA SER A 45 2.16 -0.27 6.79
C SER A 45 2.87 0.48 7.92
N GLU A 46 4.19 0.67 7.82
CA GLU A 46 4.99 1.43 8.79
C GLU A 46 4.85 2.95 8.59
N GLN A 47 4.86 3.39 7.33
CA GLN A 47 4.81 4.81 6.96
C GLN A 47 3.38 5.37 6.94
N TYR A 48 2.39 4.56 6.56
CA TYR A 48 1.01 4.97 6.41
C TYR A 48 0.08 4.16 7.30
N THR A 49 -0.61 4.84 8.20
CA THR A 49 -1.64 4.23 9.07
C THR A 49 -2.97 4.01 8.33
N ARG A 50 -3.10 4.49 7.09
CA ARG A 50 -4.31 4.38 6.25
C ARG A 50 -3.93 3.91 4.85
N CYS A 51 -4.87 3.28 4.14
CA CYS A 51 -4.63 2.80 2.79
C CYS A 51 -4.38 3.93 1.78
N LEU A 52 -3.59 3.63 0.76
CA LEU A 52 -3.37 4.48 -0.41
C LEU A 52 -4.30 4.07 -1.55
N CYS A 53 -4.60 5.00 -2.45
CA CYS A 53 -5.32 4.70 -3.67
C CYS A 53 -4.48 3.89 -4.66
N LEU A 54 -5.15 3.19 -5.59
CA LEU A 54 -4.49 2.35 -6.60
C LEU A 54 -3.46 3.10 -7.45
N GLY A 55 -3.69 4.38 -7.76
CA GLY A 55 -2.74 5.20 -8.52
C GLY A 55 -1.41 5.33 -7.79
N CYS A 56 -1.45 5.77 -6.52
CA CYS A 56 -0.25 5.88 -5.69
C CYS A 56 0.44 4.53 -5.48
N LEU A 57 -0.32 3.46 -5.27
CA LEU A 57 0.23 2.12 -5.12
C LEU A 57 0.95 1.64 -6.40
N ARG A 58 0.40 1.93 -7.57
CA ARG A 58 1.01 1.57 -8.86
C ARG A 58 2.29 2.36 -9.14
N GLU A 59 2.32 3.64 -8.78
CA GLU A 59 3.55 4.44 -8.88
C GLU A 59 4.64 3.88 -7.95
N LEU A 60 4.27 3.56 -6.71
CA LEU A 60 5.18 2.96 -5.73
C LEU A 60 5.68 1.58 -6.16
N SER A 61 4.81 0.74 -6.71
CA SER A 61 5.20 -0.57 -7.21
C SER A 61 6.13 -0.45 -8.41
N SER A 62 5.88 0.53 -9.29
CA SER A 62 6.74 0.79 -10.45
C SER A 62 8.09 1.36 -10.05
N ALA A 63 8.13 2.27 -9.07
CA ALA A 63 9.36 2.82 -8.52
C ALA A 63 10.20 1.73 -7.85
N GLU A 64 9.57 0.88 -7.03
CA GLU A 64 10.27 -0.25 -6.42
C GLU A 64 10.78 -1.25 -7.46
N ALA A 65 10.00 -1.54 -8.51
CA ALA A 65 10.46 -2.40 -9.61
C ALA A 65 11.68 -1.80 -10.34
N ALA A 66 11.72 -0.48 -10.52
CA ALA A 66 12.87 0.21 -11.10
C ALA A 66 14.10 0.19 -10.19
N GLU A 67 13.92 0.35 -8.87
CA GLU A 67 14.99 0.27 -7.87
C GLU A 67 15.49 -1.18 -7.66
N SER A 68 14.58 -2.15 -7.69
CA SER A 68 14.87 -3.58 -7.50
C SER A 68 15.41 -4.26 -8.76
N ALA A 69 15.28 -3.62 -9.92
CA ALA A 69 15.96 -4.03 -11.15
C ALA A 69 17.47 -3.76 -11.10
N SER A 70 17.99 -3.20 -9.99
CA SER A 70 19.42 -3.14 -9.71
C SER A 70 19.94 -4.53 -9.25
N PRO A 71 20.84 -5.16 -10.02
CA PRO A 71 21.01 -6.63 -10.12
C PRO A 71 21.70 -7.37 -8.96
N GLU A 72 21.85 -6.80 -7.76
CA GLU A 72 22.71 -7.39 -6.70
C GLU A 72 21.96 -8.16 -5.59
N SER A 73 20.75 -8.67 -5.89
CA SER A 73 20.04 -9.57 -4.95
C SER A 73 20.33 -11.06 -5.20
N LEU A 74 21.25 -11.38 -6.10
CA LEU A 74 21.88 -12.70 -6.19
C LEU A 74 22.96 -12.84 -5.11
N LYS A 75 22.55 -12.91 -3.84
CA LYS A 75 23.37 -13.56 -2.80
C LYS A 75 22.68 -14.89 -2.48
N PRO A 76 23.09 -16.01 -3.12
CA PRO A 76 22.74 -17.32 -2.62
C PRO A 76 23.34 -17.41 -1.21
N SER A 77 22.52 -17.75 -0.22
CA SER A 77 23.00 -18.15 1.11
C SER A 77 24.02 -19.28 0.94
N LEU A 78 25.29 -18.97 1.21
CA LEU A 78 26.38 -19.91 1.44
C LEU A 78 26.29 -20.44 2.88
#